data_AF-A0A0A8BAZ5-F1
#
_entry.id   AF-A0A0A8BAZ5-F1
#
_cell.length_a   1.000
_cell.length_b   1.000
_cell.length_c   1.000
_cell.angle_alpha   90.00
_cell.angle_beta   90.00
_cell.angle_gamma   90.00
#
_symmetry.space_group_name_H-M   'P 1'
#
loop_
_entity.id
_entity.type
_entity.pdbx_description
1 polymer ?
#
loop_
_entity_poly.entity_id
_entity_poly.type
_entity_poly.pdbx_seq_one_letter_code
_entity_poly.pdbx_strand_id
1 'polypeptide(L)'
;MANNKIVIDLDRCMGCDSCTVACMQENRVDLGRRYTKVLEVGPYGEFPHAQRYFLPVKCQHCLNAPCVRVCPTKASYKRGDGITLVDHTRCIGCQYCAMACPYGVRSYNHDTGVIEKCTLCSHLIDAGKTPACVDICPGHARLFGDLDDPSSEAAQAIASAGDGSVHHLADVGNKPGEAFILTRQAWRS
;
A
#
# COMPACT_ATOMS: atom_id res chain seq x y z
N MET A 1 4.68 -19.75 -3.60
CA MET A 1 3.69 -18.83 -4.20
C MET A 1 4.31 -17.45 -4.13
N ALA A 2 4.14 -16.62 -5.15
CA ALA A 2 4.83 -15.33 -5.22
C ALA A 2 4.42 -14.38 -4.09
N ASN A 3 5.37 -13.73 -3.45
CA ASN A 3 5.18 -12.75 -2.38
C ASN A 3 5.20 -11.32 -2.96
N ASN A 4 4.28 -11.05 -3.89
CA ASN A 4 4.21 -9.77 -4.59
C ASN A 4 3.97 -8.59 -3.62
N LYS A 5 4.82 -7.57 -3.70
CA LYS A 5 4.72 -6.32 -2.94
C LYS A 5 5.08 -5.11 -3.81
N ILE A 6 4.69 -3.94 -3.32
CA ILE A 6 5.18 -2.66 -3.86
C ILE A 6 6.09 -2.06 -2.80
N VAL A 7 7.34 -1.80 -3.19
CA VAL A 7 8.32 -1.03 -2.43
C VAL A 7 8.29 0.40 -2.95
N ILE A 8 8.37 1.39 -2.06
CA ILE A 8 8.28 2.80 -2.44
C ILE A 8 9.57 3.52 -2.07
N ASP A 9 10.32 3.98 -3.06
CA ASP A 9 11.45 4.89 -2.91
C ASP A 9 10.95 6.33 -2.71
N LEU A 10 11.06 6.80 -1.47
CA LEU A 10 10.63 8.12 -1.04
C LEU A 10 11.62 9.21 -1.42
N ASP A 11 12.88 8.87 -1.69
CA ASP A 11 13.86 9.83 -2.23
C ASP A 11 13.53 10.23 -3.68
N ARG A 12 12.74 9.40 -4.38
CA ARG A 12 12.19 9.66 -5.72
C ARG A 12 10.76 10.19 -5.72
N CYS A 13 10.03 10.04 -4.62
CA CYS A 13 8.62 10.44 -4.56
C CYS A 13 8.49 11.96 -4.47
N MET A 14 7.89 12.58 -5.50
CA MET A 14 7.64 14.02 -5.54
C MET A 14 6.22 14.44 -5.13
N GLY A 15 5.40 13.49 -4.67
CA GLY A 15 4.06 13.78 -4.20
C GLY A 15 3.04 14.22 -5.26
N CYS A 16 3.20 13.82 -6.52
CA CYS A 16 2.37 14.29 -7.65
C CYS A 16 0.96 13.68 -7.75
N ASP A 17 0.57 12.77 -6.86
CA ASP A 17 -0.73 12.09 -6.84
C ASP A 17 -1.14 11.28 -8.10
N SER A 18 -0.27 11.12 -9.10
CA SER A 18 -0.56 10.31 -10.30
C SER A 18 -0.99 8.89 -9.94
N CYS A 19 -0.33 8.30 -8.94
CA CYS A 19 -0.66 6.99 -8.39
C CYS A 19 -2.06 6.91 -7.77
N THR A 20 -2.55 7.99 -7.14
CA THR A 20 -3.89 8.12 -6.59
C THR A 20 -4.91 8.12 -7.71
N VAL A 21 -4.72 8.98 -8.72
CA VAL A 21 -5.64 9.14 -9.84
C VAL A 21 -5.72 7.87 -10.69
N ALA A 22 -4.59 7.26 -11.03
CA ALA A 22 -4.57 6.00 -11.80
C ALA A 22 -5.26 4.87 -11.04
N CYS A 23 -5.04 4.76 -9.72
CA CYS A 23 -5.72 3.77 -8.92
C CYS A 23 -7.24 3.96 -8.93
N MET A 24 -7.71 5.21 -8.87
CA MET A 24 -9.14 5.54 -8.94
C MET A 24 -9.73 5.17 -10.29
N GLN A 25 -9.07 5.51 -11.40
CA GLN A 25 -9.53 5.17 -12.74
C GLN A 25 -9.57 3.65 -12.97
N GLU A 26 -8.48 2.96 -12.63
CA GLU A 26 -8.35 1.51 -12.84
C GLU A 26 -9.39 0.71 -12.04
N ASN A 27 -9.61 1.09 -10.78
CA ASN A 27 -10.48 0.35 -9.87
C ASN A 27 -11.89 0.94 -9.75
N ARG A 28 -12.22 1.96 -10.56
CA ARG A 28 -13.51 2.69 -10.55
C ARG A 28 -13.90 3.14 -9.14
N VAL A 29 -12.95 3.77 -8.44
CA VAL A 29 -13.18 4.26 -7.07
C VAL A 29 -13.95 5.57 -7.14
N ASP A 30 -15.10 5.65 -6.44
CA ASP A 30 -15.92 6.85 -6.47
C ASP A 30 -15.23 8.05 -5.81
N LEU A 31 -15.73 9.24 -6.14
CA LEU A 31 -15.28 10.50 -5.57
C LEU A 31 -15.40 10.49 -4.04
N GLY A 32 -14.43 11.14 -3.38
CA GLY A 32 -14.33 11.14 -1.92
C GLY A 32 -13.65 9.90 -1.32
N ARG A 33 -13.37 8.87 -2.13
CA ARG A 33 -12.72 7.63 -1.69
C ARG A 33 -11.41 7.43 -2.44
N ARG A 34 -10.38 6.92 -1.74
CA ARG A 34 -9.03 6.73 -2.30
C ARG A 34 -8.40 5.49 -1.67
N TYR A 35 -7.93 4.55 -2.50
CA TYR A 35 -7.25 3.33 -2.05
C TYR A 35 -5.76 3.54 -1.73
N THR A 36 -5.17 4.58 -2.31
CA THR A 36 -3.83 5.09 -1.99
C THR A 36 -3.96 6.59 -1.76
N LYS A 37 -3.28 7.12 -0.74
CA LYS A 37 -3.26 8.54 -0.40
C LYS A 37 -1.81 8.97 -0.29
N VAL A 38 -1.44 10.11 -0.86
CA VAL A 38 -0.11 10.70 -0.64
C VAL A 38 -0.22 11.66 0.55
N LEU A 39 0.56 11.41 1.59
CA LEU A 39 0.66 12.28 2.76
C LEU A 39 1.95 13.09 2.68
N GLU A 40 1.90 14.38 3.01
CA GLU A 40 3.11 15.17 3.23
C GLU A 40 3.57 14.96 4.68
N VAL A 41 4.83 14.58 4.86
CA VAL A 41 5.44 14.36 6.17
C VAL A 41 6.45 15.48 6.44
N GLY A 42 6.13 16.31 7.44
CA GLY A 42 6.85 17.54 7.76
C GLY A 42 6.08 18.80 7.36
N PRO A 43 6.77 19.95 7.19
CA PRO A 43 8.21 20.11 7.35
C PRO A 43 8.68 19.92 8.80
N TYR A 44 9.92 19.45 8.97
CA TYR A 44 10.63 19.37 10.25
C TYR A 44 11.97 20.10 10.17
N GLY A 45 12.46 20.56 11.31
CA GLY A 45 13.72 21.30 11.41
C GLY A 45 13.56 22.79 11.10
N GLU A 46 14.68 23.51 11.18
CA GLU A 46 14.77 24.96 10.94
C GLU A 46 15.76 25.25 9.82
N PHE A 47 15.70 26.43 9.22
CA PHE A 47 16.64 26.86 8.17
C PHE A 47 18.10 26.79 8.68
N PRO A 48 19.06 26.25 7.91
CA PRO A 48 18.96 25.72 6.54
C PRO A 48 18.68 24.21 6.45
N HIS A 49 18.35 23.55 7.55
CA HIS A 49 18.18 22.09 7.67
C HIS A 49 16.72 21.65 7.77
N ALA A 50 15.83 22.30 7.01
CA ALA A 50 14.43 21.90 6.91
C ALA A 50 14.27 20.68 5.99
N GLN A 51 13.47 19.71 6.42
CA GLN A 51 13.22 18.47 5.68
C GLN A 51 11.73 18.17 5.57
N ARG A 52 11.34 17.63 4.43
CA ARG A 52 10.03 17.03 4.18
C ARG A 52 10.16 15.90 3.17
N TYR A 53 9.20 14.98 3.19
CA TYR A 53 9.07 13.95 2.17
C TYR A 53 7.59 13.58 1.98
N PHE A 54 7.28 12.86 0.91
CA PHE A 54 5.91 12.45 0.58
C PHE A 54 5.76 10.96 0.83
N LEU A 55 4.78 10.56 1.63
CA LEU A 55 4.52 9.18 2.05
C LEU A 55 3.20 8.68 1.43
N PRO A 56 3.25 7.85 0.36
CA PRO A 56 2.05 7.23 -0.15
C PRO A 56 1.60 6.05 0.73
N VAL A 57 0.45 6.20 1.38
CA VAL A 57 -0.16 5.21 2.26
C VAL A 57 -1.29 4.46 1.55
N LYS A 58 -1.22 3.12 1.55
CA LYS A 58 -2.25 2.21 1.03
C LYS A 58 -2.30 0.92 1.86
N CYS A 59 -3.18 -0.02 1.49
CA CYS A 59 -3.24 -1.33 2.16
C CYS A 59 -1.88 -2.02 2.12
N GLN A 60 -1.30 -2.30 3.29
CA GLN A 60 0.03 -2.90 3.40
C GLN A 60 0.05 -4.41 3.10
N HIS A 61 -1.09 -5.01 2.73
CA HIS A 61 -1.27 -6.45 2.53
C HIS A 61 -0.59 -7.31 3.61
N CYS A 62 -0.67 -6.86 4.86
CA CYS A 62 0.10 -7.36 6.01
C CYS A 62 0.04 -8.88 6.15
N LEU A 63 1.14 -9.50 6.57
CA LEU A 63 1.23 -10.95 6.79
C LEU A 63 0.21 -11.41 7.84
N ASN A 64 0.16 -10.72 8.98
CA ASN A 64 -0.78 -10.99 10.07
C ASN A 64 -1.97 -10.02 10.04
N ALA A 65 -2.77 -10.06 8.97
CA ALA A 65 -3.84 -9.08 8.74
C ALA A 65 -4.95 -9.11 9.82
N PRO A 66 -5.04 -8.11 10.73
CA PRO A 66 -6.09 -8.07 11.76
C PRO A 66 -7.49 -7.94 11.14
N CYS A 67 -7.57 -7.22 10.03
CA CYS A 67 -8.79 -7.04 9.24
C CYS A 67 -9.36 -8.35 8.63
N VAL A 68 -8.56 -9.42 8.52
CA VAL A 68 -9.05 -10.76 8.14
C VAL A 68 -9.60 -11.48 9.36
N ARG A 69 -8.83 -11.49 10.47
CA ARG A 69 -9.20 -12.15 11.73
C ARG A 69 -10.54 -11.67 12.31
N VAL A 70 -10.82 -10.37 12.21
CA VAL A 70 -12.03 -9.77 12.79
C VAL A 70 -13.29 -9.91 11.92
N CYS A 71 -13.17 -10.40 10.68
CA CYS A 71 -14.31 -10.41 9.75
C CYS A 71 -15.27 -11.57 10.05
N PRO A 72 -16.50 -11.32 10.54
CA PRO A 72 -17.41 -12.38 10.99
C PRO A 72 -17.90 -13.28 9.85
N THR A 73 -18.09 -12.71 8.65
CA THR A 73 -18.57 -13.45 7.48
C THR A 73 -17.44 -14.11 6.68
N LYS A 74 -16.17 -13.89 7.07
CA LYS A 74 -14.96 -14.25 6.32
C LYS A 74 -14.92 -13.65 4.90
N ALA A 75 -15.59 -12.50 4.71
CA ALA A 75 -15.49 -11.73 3.46
C ALA A 75 -14.09 -11.15 3.25
N SER A 76 -13.42 -10.71 4.32
CA SER A 76 -12.01 -10.32 4.27
C SER A 76 -11.16 -11.59 4.35
N TYR A 77 -10.33 -11.85 3.34
CA TYR A 77 -9.52 -13.07 3.27
C TYR A 77 -8.11 -12.78 2.71
N LYS A 78 -7.21 -13.75 2.88
CA LYS A 78 -5.84 -13.74 2.36
C LYS A 78 -5.77 -14.73 1.20
N ARG A 79 -5.40 -14.27 0.01
CA ARG A 79 -5.13 -15.13 -1.15
C ARG A 79 -3.80 -15.87 -0.94
N GLY A 80 -3.57 -16.97 -1.66
CA GLY A 80 -2.38 -17.81 -1.50
C GLY A 80 -1.04 -17.11 -1.78
N ASP A 81 -1.06 -16.04 -2.57
CA ASP A 81 0.08 -15.15 -2.87
C ASP A 81 0.21 -13.98 -1.88
N GLY A 82 -0.52 -14.05 -0.76
CA GLY A 82 -0.42 -13.07 0.33
C GLY A 82 -1.20 -11.77 0.08
N ILE A 83 -1.97 -11.64 -1.00
CA ILE A 83 -2.83 -10.46 -1.21
C ILE A 83 -4.07 -10.59 -0.33
N THR A 84 -4.22 -9.67 0.63
CA THR A 84 -5.48 -9.53 1.37
C THR A 84 -6.55 -8.93 0.45
N LEU A 85 -7.74 -9.53 0.35
CA LEU A 85 -8.87 -9.10 -0.49
C LEU A 85 -10.19 -9.07 0.30
N VAL A 86 -11.26 -8.60 -0.34
CA VAL A 86 -12.62 -8.63 0.20
C VAL A 86 -13.53 -9.28 -0.85
N ASP A 87 -14.27 -10.30 -0.44
CA ASP A 87 -15.36 -10.88 -1.21
C ASP A 87 -16.61 -10.02 -1.00
N HIS A 88 -17.02 -9.31 -2.05
CA HIS A 88 -18.15 -8.39 -2.01
C HIS A 88 -19.48 -9.13 -1.78
N THR A 89 -19.60 -10.41 -2.17
CA THR A 89 -20.84 -11.19 -2.00
C THR A 89 -21.10 -11.62 -0.56
N ARG A 90 -20.05 -11.63 0.27
CA ARG A 90 -20.10 -12.04 1.68
C ARG A 90 -20.00 -10.84 2.63
N CYS A 91 -19.67 -9.66 2.11
CA CYS A 91 -19.47 -8.48 2.93
C CYS A 91 -20.83 -7.92 3.37
N ILE A 92 -21.02 -7.77 4.68
CA ILE A 92 -22.26 -7.23 5.27
C ILE A 92 -22.10 -5.78 5.76
N GLY A 93 -21.04 -5.08 5.34
CA GLY A 93 -20.85 -3.67 5.68
C GLY A 93 -20.59 -3.34 7.16
N CYS A 94 -20.34 -4.32 8.04
CA CYS A 94 -20.17 -4.10 9.49
C CYS A 94 -18.95 -3.24 9.93
N GLN A 95 -18.04 -2.91 9.00
CA GLN A 95 -16.87 -2.04 9.23
C GLN A 95 -15.85 -2.50 10.30
N TYR A 96 -16.01 -3.66 10.92
CA TYR A 96 -15.03 -4.18 11.90
C TYR A 96 -13.61 -4.29 11.34
N CYS A 97 -13.50 -4.69 10.08
CA CYS A 97 -12.21 -4.79 9.40
C CYS A 97 -11.57 -3.43 9.13
N ALA A 98 -12.35 -2.34 9.01
CA ALA A 98 -11.85 -0.98 8.88
C ALA A 98 -11.36 -0.47 10.24
N MET A 99 -12.13 -0.67 11.31
CA MET A 99 -11.71 -0.32 12.68
C MET A 99 -10.45 -1.06 13.12
N ALA A 100 -10.30 -2.34 12.74
CA ALA A 100 -9.13 -3.14 13.08
C ALA A 100 -7.88 -2.82 12.24
N CYS A 101 -7.99 -1.99 11.19
CA CYS A 101 -6.86 -1.67 10.34
C CYS A 101 -6.06 -0.49 10.93
N PRO A 102 -4.78 -0.68 11.31
CA PRO A 102 -4.01 0.38 11.97
C PRO A 102 -3.68 1.55 11.04
N TYR A 103 -3.89 1.40 9.73
CA TYR A 103 -3.51 2.38 8.71
C TYR A 103 -4.68 3.20 8.15
N GLY A 104 -5.93 2.89 8.54
CA GLY A 104 -7.10 3.64 8.04
C GLY A 104 -7.31 3.57 6.52
N VAL A 105 -6.90 2.47 5.88
CA VAL A 105 -6.86 2.28 4.41
C VAL A 105 -8.00 1.42 3.86
N ARG A 106 -9.01 1.15 4.69
CA ARG A 106 -10.26 0.46 4.30
C ARG A 106 -11.39 1.47 4.34
N SER A 107 -12.13 1.57 3.25
CA SER A 107 -13.21 2.53 3.06
C SER A 107 -14.53 1.79 2.91
N TYR A 108 -15.57 2.29 3.55
CA TYR A 108 -16.94 1.82 3.30
C TYR A 108 -17.46 2.47 2.01
N ASN A 109 -18.02 1.66 1.11
CA ASN A 109 -18.72 2.13 -0.06
C ASN A 109 -20.22 2.21 0.29
N HIS A 110 -20.77 3.43 0.34
CA HIS A 110 -22.16 3.66 0.71
C HIS A 110 -23.15 3.18 -0.35
N ASP A 111 -22.74 3.13 -1.62
CA ASP A 111 -23.61 2.75 -2.73
C ASP A 111 -23.76 1.23 -2.83
N THR A 112 -22.68 0.49 -2.54
CA THR A 112 -22.67 -0.98 -2.60
C THR A 112 -22.83 -1.66 -1.25
N GLY A 113 -22.67 -0.92 -0.14
CA GLY A 113 -22.75 -1.45 1.22
C GLY A 113 -21.55 -2.32 1.63
N VAL A 114 -20.46 -2.32 0.87
CA VAL A 114 -19.29 -3.18 1.13
C VAL A 114 -18.04 -2.40 1.49
N ILE A 115 -17.07 -3.10 2.08
CA ILE A 115 -15.74 -2.55 2.39
C ILE A 115 -14.83 -2.72 1.19
N GLU A 116 -14.20 -1.62 0.81
CA GLU A 116 -13.27 -1.52 -0.30
C GLU A 116 -11.90 -1.03 0.17
N LYS A 117 -10.86 -1.37 -0.58
CA LYS A 117 -9.46 -1.02 -0.30
C LYS A 117 -8.57 -1.35 -1.50
N CYS A 118 -7.31 -0.93 -1.47
CA CYS A 118 -6.30 -1.38 -2.42
C CYS A 118 -6.28 -2.92 -2.53
N THR A 119 -6.30 -3.42 -3.76
CA THR A 119 -6.32 -4.84 -4.13
C THR A 119 -4.96 -5.34 -4.61
N LEU A 120 -3.91 -4.50 -4.50
CA LEU A 120 -2.65 -4.65 -5.22
C LEU A 120 -2.83 -4.76 -6.75
N CYS A 121 -3.98 -4.32 -7.28
CA CYS A 121 -4.42 -4.60 -8.65
C CYS A 121 -4.33 -6.09 -8.99
N SER A 122 -4.84 -6.97 -8.11
CA SER A 122 -4.79 -8.42 -8.31
C SER A 122 -5.29 -8.86 -9.69
N HIS A 123 -6.29 -8.17 -10.25
CA HIS A 123 -6.81 -8.43 -11.59
C HIS A 123 -5.81 -8.14 -12.72
N LEU A 124 -4.91 -7.15 -12.54
CA LEU A 124 -3.81 -6.89 -13.47
C LEU A 124 -2.68 -7.91 -13.29
N ILE A 125 -2.34 -8.24 -12.05
CA ILE A 125 -1.32 -9.25 -11.73
C ILE A 125 -1.71 -10.60 -12.33
N ASP A 126 -2.97 -11.00 -12.18
CA ASP A 126 -3.48 -12.27 -12.72
C ASP A 126 -3.44 -12.28 -14.27
N ALA A 127 -3.39 -11.10 -14.91
CA ALA A 127 -3.19 -10.92 -16.35
C ALA A 127 -1.73 -10.69 -16.76
N GLY A 128 -0.76 -10.89 -15.86
CA GLY A 128 0.67 -10.69 -16.12
C GLY A 128 1.10 -9.22 -16.26
N LYS A 129 0.29 -8.27 -15.77
CA LYS A 129 0.57 -6.84 -15.81
C LYS A 129 0.99 -6.31 -14.44
N THR A 130 1.64 -5.15 -14.43
CA THR A 130 1.99 -4.43 -13.21
C THR A 130 0.78 -3.65 -12.67
N PRO A 131 0.74 -3.34 -11.36
CA PRO A 131 -0.31 -2.50 -10.80
C PRO A 131 -0.33 -1.09 -11.42
N ALA A 132 -1.52 -0.54 -11.70
CA ALA A 132 -1.65 0.78 -12.36
C ALA A 132 -0.91 1.92 -11.64
N CYS A 133 -0.84 1.89 -10.30
CA CYS A 133 -0.12 2.91 -9.53
C CYS A 133 1.42 2.83 -9.69
N VAL A 134 1.95 1.69 -10.10
CA VAL A 134 3.37 1.47 -10.42
C VAL A 134 3.64 1.97 -11.83
N ASP A 135 2.82 1.53 -12.79
CA ASP A 135 2.96 1.86 -14.22
C ASP A 135 2.92 3.37 -14.49
N ILE A 136 2.05 4.11 -13.80
CA ILE A 136 1.90 5.55 -14.03
C ILE A 136 2.98 6.42 -13.35
N CYS A 137 3.82 5.86 -12.48
CA CYS A 137 4.63 6.66 -11.55
C CYS A 137 5.75 7.41 -12.30
N PRO A 138 5.68 8.74 -12.48
CA PRO A 138 6.66 9.46 -13.29
C PRO A 138 8.05 9.53 -12.64
N GLY A 139 8.11 9.41 -11.31
CA GLY A 139 9.37 9.37 -10.57
C GLY A 139 10.01 7.99 -10.48
N HIS A 140 9.38 6.94 -11.04
CA HIS A 140 9.80 5.55 -10.86
C HIS A 140 10.09 5.21 -9.38
N ALA A 141 9.23 5.75 -8.51
CA ALA A 141 9.33 5.64 -7.06
C ALA A 141 8.65 4.37 -6.54
N ARG A 142 7.77 3.75 -7.32
CA ARG A 142 7.02 2.55 -6.93
C ARG A 142 7.59 1.38 -7.70
N LEU A 143 8.09 0.39 -6.97
CA LEU A 143 8.84 -0.75 -7.50
C LEU A 143 8.05 -2.00 -7.14
N PHE A 144 7.76 -2.86 -8.11
CA PHE A 144 6.86 -4.00 -7.93
C PHE A 144 7.57 -5.32 -8.21
N GLY A 145 7.32 -6.32 -7.38
CA GLY A 145 7.89 -7.63 -7.59
C GLY A 145 7.63 -8.59 -6.44
N ASP A 146 7.99 -9.84 -6.68
CA ASP A 146 8.03 -10.89 -5.67
C ASP A 146 9.24 -10.69 -4.77
N LEU A 147 9.03 -10.44 -3.48
CA LEU A 147 10.12 -10.24 -2.52
C LEU A 147 10.93 -11.52 -2.26
N ASP A 148 10.39 -12.69 -2.60
CA ASP A 148 11.10 -13.96 -2.46
C ASP A 148 11.95 -14.28 -3.71
N ASP A 149 11.80 -13.49 -4.79
CA ASP A 149 12.61 -13.56 -6.00
C ASP A 149 13.67 -12.44 -6.00
N PRO A 150 14.96 -12.75 -5.80
CA PRO A 150 16.02 -11.75 -5.76
C PRO A 150 16.26 -11.04 -7.11
N SER A 151 15.69 -11.55 -8.20
CA SER A 151 15.75 -10.89 -9.52
C SER A 151 14.65 -9.85 -9.72
N SER A 152 13.65 -9.80 -8.83
CA SER A 152 12.54 -8.84 -8.95
C SER A 152 12.99 -7.42 -8.62
N GLU A 153 12.37 -6.43 -9.28
CA GLU A 153 12.70 -5.01 -9.11
C GLU A 153 12.54 -4.58 -7.64
N ALA A 154 11.48 -5.03 -6.97
CA ALA A 154 11.22 -4.73 -5.56
C ALA A 154 12.29 -5.34 -4.63
N ALA A 155 12.71 -6.59 -4.86
CA ALA A 155 13.73 -7.24 -4.05
C ALA A 155 15.11 -6.58 -4.25
N GLN A 156 15.48 -6.28 -5.49
CA GLN A 156 16.73 -5.59 -5.81
C GLN A 156 16.80 -4.19 -5.19
N ALA A 157 15.68 -3.47 -5.15
CA ALA A 157 15.61 -2.14 -4.55
C ALA A 157 15.86 -2.17 -3.05
N ILE A 158 15.23 -3.11 -2.32
CA ILE A 158 15.48 -3.32 -0.89
C ILE A 158 16.95 -3.68 -0.66
N ALA A 159 17.48 -4.63 -1.42
CA ALA A 159 18.86 -5.07 -1.29
C ALA A 159 19.87 -3.94 -1.56
N SER A 160 19.59 -3.08 -2.54
CA SER A 160 20.47 -1.96 -2.91
C SER A 160 20.42 -0.80 -1.90
N ALA A 161 19.26 -0.57 -1.26
CA ALA A 161 19.12 0.47 -0.25
C ALA A 161 19.87 0.14 1.06
N GLY A 162 19.90 -1.15 1.43
CA GLY A 162 20.49 -1.62 2.68
C GLY A 162 19.58 -1.38 3.90
N ASP A 163 19.76 -2.20 4.94
CA ASP A 163 18.83 -2.28 6.10
C ASP A 163 18.61 -0.94 6.82
N GLY A 164 19.62 -0.05 6.84
CA GLY A 164 19.53 1.26 7.50
C GLY A 164 18.64 2.28 6.78
N SER A 165 18.15 1.98 5.58
CA SER A 165 17.36 2.88 4.76
C SER A 165 16.00 2.32 4.36
N VAL A 166 15.67 1.12 4.84
CA VAL A 166 14.39 0.45 4.61
C VAL A 166 13.51 0.61 5.84
N HIS A 167 12.34 1.20 5.64
CA HIS A 167 11.38 1.53 6.69
C HIS A 167 10.03 0.88 6.43
N HIS A 168 9.23 0.76 7.48
CA HIS A 168 7.88 0.22 7.42
C HIS A 168 6.94 1.12 8.21
N LEU A 169 5.66 1.15 7.84
CA LEU A 169 4.63 1.73 8.70
C LEU A 169 4.58 0.97 10.03
N ALA A 170 4.02 1.61 11.06
CA ALA A 170 3.90 1.03 12.40
C ALA A 170 3.42 -0.43 12.39
N ASP A 171 4.21 -1.33 13.00
CA ASP A 171 3.88 -2.74 13.18
C ASP A 171 3.29 -2.94 14.58
N VAL A 172 1.99 -3.22 14.64
CA VAL A 172 1.26 -3.54 15.90
C VAL A 172 1.05 -5.05 16.05
N GLY A 173 2.00 -5.84 15.53
CA GLY A 173 1.95 -7.30 15.42
C GLY A 173 1.31 -7.78 14.11
N ASN A 174 0.99 -6.87 13.20
CA ASN A 174 0.36 -7.17 11.92
C ASN A 174 1.36 -7.43 10.79
N LYS A 175 2.66 -7.13 10.98
CA LYS A 175 3.74 -7.36 10.00
C LYS A 175 3.39 -6.76 8.62
N PRO A 176 3.42 -5.43 8.45
CA PRO A 176 3.15 -4.77 7.17
C PRO A 176 4.05 -5.32 6.06
N GLY A 177 3.48 -5.54 4.88
CA GLY A 177 4.19 -6.17 3.77
C GLY A 177 4.91 -5.19 2.85
N GLU A 178 4.59 -3.91 2.91
CA GLU A 178 5.23 -2.89 2.05
C GLU A 178 6.41 -2.28 2.79
N ALA A 179 7.42 -1.92 2.01
CA ALA A 179 8.64 -1.29 2.49
C ALA A 179 8.80 0.09 1.82
N PHE A 180 9.44 1.00 2.54
CA PHE A 180 9.71 2.36 2.11
C PHE A 180 11.22 2.59 2.15
N ILE A 181 11.81 3.04 1.05
CA ILE A 181 13.22 3.40 1.00
C ILE A 181 13.33 4.90 1.23
N LEU A 182 14.10 5.31 2.22
CA LEU A 182 14.37 6.72 2.52
C LEU A 182 15.78 6.88 3.08
N THR A 183 16.62 7.58 2.32
CA THR A 183 18.05 7.80 2.65
C THR A 183 18.37 9.25 2.98
N ARG A 184 17.62 10.21 2.43
CA ARG A 184 17.97 11.65 2.51
C ARG A 184 17.32 12.39 3.67
N GLN A 185 16.26 11.84 4.25
CA GLN A 185 15.52 12.45 5.37
C GLN A 185 15.34 11.45 6.52
N ALA A 186 15.08 11.96 7.71
CA ALA A 186 14.73 11.13 8.87
C ALA A 186 13.31 10.55 8.72
N TRP A 187 13.18 9.23 8.81
CA TRP A 187 11.89 8.53 8.83
C TRP A 187 11.05 8.93 10.04
N ARG A 188 9.78 9.25 9.78
CA ARG A 188 8.81 9.75 10.77
C ARG A 188 7.41 9.29 10.36
N SER A 189 7.02 8.07 10.74
CA SER A 189 5.69 7.49 10.43
C SER A 189 4.89 7.14 11.66
#